data_AF-A0AAV4MFW3-F1
#
_entry.id   AF-A0AAV4MFW3-F1
#
_cell.length_a   1.000
_cell.length_b   1.000
_cell.length_c   1.000
_cell.angle_alpha   90.00
_cell.angle_beta   90.00
_cell.angle_gamma   90.00
#
_symmetry.space_group_name_H-M   'P 1'
#
loop_
_entity.id
_entity.type
_entity.pdbx_description
1 polymer ?
#
loop_
_entity_poly.entity_id
_entity_poly.type
_entity_poly.pdbx_seq_one_letter_code
_entity_poly.pdbx_strand_id
1 'polypeptide(L)'
;MFSSLFSGEPVESFATDRILPTCKPPALLRPFFSPSESARKSAAAMVNLPLFLLCYTLCMVSSKSDDPVMRVSVPHDAYPGYGIMRLHYRGQAFSLLENEFSCLFAVLADGLLMPTGDLTHLADAPPLTLVVKEESVNGTKEQMVVVHVVDRNRLVRFSQDSYSGNVYENEPVGTVIEGLDRLFATSDPHHPMVYTFVSGNEGDAFSIVQPVSNLSTTILIRTNKVLDREHQEVYDLVIRATDVEEANSADATVTITVDNLNDNAPIPERTVYEFRIPEDLELYSIVGNVSAYDADGDKPVYHLVSRHPVFAIIPKTGQILLIATPELKTYKLSIRTQDTSRPPRVSAPFSVYIEVYSEELLPEDEIDQTLENNEILPVRQKRSVRPTKSYEYKETDGSKPGKVMFQLDKKHPQETYKMEGPVKWVEVDSSGDVRVKEPWDYEQLGKEKTIDFWVFVTGPNINGESSSLLLILSVILQNHL
;
A
#
# COMPACT_ATOMS: atom_id res chain seq x y z
N MET A 1 26.87 -32.53 -32.94
CA MET A 1 27.96 -32.44 -33.93
C MET A 1 28.26 -30.96 -34.16
N PHE A 2 29.39 -30.47 -33.66
CA PHE A 2 30.31 -29.59 -34.39
C PHE A 2 31.51 -29.36 -33.47
N SER A 3 32.68 -29.65 -34.02
CA SER A 3 34.00 -29.60 -33.39
C SER A 3 34.82 -28.49 -34.04
N SER A 4 35.55 -27.71 -33.24
CA SER A 4 36.90 -27.19 -33.54
C SER A 4 37.41 -26.48 -32.28
N LEU A 5 38.35 -27.06 -31.51
CA LEU A 5 39.81 -27.03 -31.69
C LEU A 5 40.38 -25.63 -31.98
N PHE A 6 40.88 -24.98 -30.93
CA PHE A 6 42.16 -24.25 -30.99
C PHE A 6 42.90 -24.42 -29.65
N SER A 7 44.06 -25.05 -29.76
CA SER A 7 45.11 -25.16 -28.75
C SER A 7 45.97 -23.89 -28.75
N GLY A 8 46.34 -23.41 -27.56
CA GLY A 8 47.33 -22.35 -27.35
C GLY A 8 47.75 -22.31 -25.88
N GLU A 9 49.06 -22.38 -25.66
CA GLU A 9 49.82 -22.60 -24.43
C GLU A 9 49.70 -21.51 -23.33
N PRO A 10 50.25 -21.76 -22.11
CA PRO A 10 49.85 -21.08 -20.88
C PRO A 10 50.57 -19.74 -20.69
N VAL A 11 49.86 -18.75 -20.12
CA VAL A 11 50.45 -17.48 -19.70
C VAL A 11 50.85 -17.57 -18.23
N GLU A 12 52.11 -17.19 -18.01
CA GLU A 12 52.90 -17.23 -16.79
C GLU A 12 52.22 -16.60 -15.56
N SER A 13 52.40 -17.28 -14.43
CA SER A 13 52.13 -16.76 -13.09
C SER A 13 53.15 -15.66 -12.74
N PHE A 14 52.72 -14.41 -12.71
CA PHE A 14 53.41 -13.38 -11.92
C PHE A 14 52.91 -13.44 -10.48
N ALA A 15 53.49 -14.37 -9.71
CA ALA A 15 53.48 -14.26 -8.26
C ALA A 15 54.38 -13.07 -7.90
N THR A 16 53.76 -11.93 -7.59
CA THR A 16 54.45 -10.88 -6.85
C THR A 16 54.31 -11.20 -5.37
N ASP A 17 55.35 -11.82 -4.81
CA ASP A 17 55.61 -11.86 -3.37
C ASP A 17 55.71 -10.41 -2.86
N ARG A 18 54.57 -9.80 -2.54
CA ARG A 18 54.53 -8.69 -1.61
C ARG A 18 54.40 -9.27 -0.22
N ILE A 19 55.56 -9.35 0.44
CA ILE A 19 55.68 -9.56 1.88
C ILE A 19 54.72 -8.58 2.57
N LEU A 20 53.62 -9.10 3.13
CA LEU A 20 52.74 -8.36 4.03
C LEU A 20 53.58 -7.94 5.25
N PRO A 21 53.55 -6.66 5.67
CA PRO A 21 54.28 -6.25 6.86
C PRO A 21 53.67 -6.97 8.07
N THR A 22 54.52 -7.70 8.80
CA THR A 22 54.15 -8.34 10.06
C THR A 22 53.87 -7.25 11.09
N CYS A 23 52.60 -7.11 11.48
CA CYS A 23 52.20 -6.19 12.54
C CYS A 23 52.86 -6.66 13.86
N LYS A 24 53.67 -5.79 14.50
CA LYS A 24 54.32 -6.10 15.78
C LYS A 24 53.23 -6.21 16.86
N PRO A 25 53.24 -7.23 17.73
CA PRO A 25 52.29 -7.28 18.84
C PRO A 25 52.54 -6.11 19.80
N PRO A 26 51.49 -5.49 20.37
CA PRO A 26 51.66 -4.43 21.34
C PRO A 26 52.35 -4.99 22.60
N ALA A 27 53.25 -4.19 23.16
CA ALA A 27 53.91 -4.54 24.40
C ALA A 27 52.88 -4.55 25.55
N LEU A 28 52.62 -5.73 26.11
CA LEU A 28 51.85 -5.87 27.35
C LEU A 28 52.55 -5.09 28.48
N LEU A 29 52.03 -3.91 28.82
CA LEU A 29 52.39 -3.21 30.03
C LEU A 29 51.84 -4.00 31.23
N ARG A 30 52.73 -4.70 31.94
CA ARG A 30 52.42 -5.27 33.26
C ARG A 30 52.12 -4.12 34.24
N PRO A 31 51.07 -4.20 35.07
CA PRO A 31 50.89 -3.23 36.13
C PRO A 31 51.93 -3.49 37.23
N PHE A 32 52.92 -2.60 37.34
CA PHE A 32 53.69 -2.45 38.57
C PHE A 32 52.85 -1.61 39.54
N PHE A 33 52.19 -2.28 40.49
CA PHE A 33 51.77 -1.64 41.74
C PHE A 33 52.54 -2.29 42.89
N SER A 34 53.37 -1.50 43.56
CA SER A 34 53.60 -1.64 45.00
C SER A 34 53.45 -0.26 45.64
N PRO A 35 52.79 -0.16 46.81
CA PRO A 35 52.49 1.11 47.44
C PRO A 35 53.67 1.57 48.31
N SER A 36 53.90 2.87 48.40
CA SER A 36 54.57 3.44 49.56
C SER A 36 53.84 4.69 50.04
N GLU A 37 53.51 4.65 51.33
CA GLU A 37 52.91 5.69 52.12
C GLU A 37 53.80 6.93 52.26
N SER A 38 53.16 8.00 52.74
CA SER A 38 53.73 9.18 53.41
C SER A 38 54.18 10.35 52.53
N ALA A 39 53.34 11.40 52.44
CA ALA A 39 53.41 12.48 53.42
C ALA A 39 52.26 13.49 53.26
N ARG A 40 51.65 13.83 54.40
CA ARG A 40 50.62 14.87 54.59
C ARG A 40 51.26 16.27 54.60
N LYS A 41 50.56 17.30 54.08
CA LYS A 41 49.96 18.43 54.84
C LYS A 41 49.69 19.69 53.99
N SER A 42 48.45 20.18 54.15
CA SER A 42 47.98 21.59 54.26
C SER A 42 48.21 22.58 53.10
N ALA A 43 47.14 23.19 52.57
CA ALA A 43 46.47 24.37 53.14
C ALA A 43 45.26 24.81 52.28
N ALA A 44 44.27 25.43 52.93
CA ALA A 44 43.02 25.93 52.37
C ALA A 44 43.04 27.46 52.16
N ALA A 45 42.20 27.98 51.25
CA ALA A 45 41.49 29.28 51.23
C ALA A 45 41.24 29.71 49.76
N MET A 46 40.01 29.74 49.23
CA MET A 46 38.95 30.79 49.30
C MET A 46 39.27 32.17 48.68
N VAL A 47 38.50 32.49 47.61
CA VAL A 47 37.74 33.75 47.35
C VAL A 47 38.37 34.94 46.56
N ASN A 48 37.77 35.17 45.36
CA ASN A 48 37.34 36.39 44.62
C ASN A 48 38.24 37.59 44.18
N LEU A 49 38.17 37.84 42.85
CA LEU A 49 37.98 39.10 42.05
C LEU A 49 39.08 40.21 42.03
N PRO A 50 39.08 41.18 41.05
CA PRO A 50 38.78 41.16 39.59
C PRO A 50 39.78 41.99 38.71
N LEU A 51 39.58 41.93 37.37
CA LEU A 51 39.91 42.90 36.29
C LEU A 51 41.24 43.69 36.31
N PHE A 52 42.08 43.55 35.26
CA PHE A 52 42.51 44.68 34.40
C PHE A 52 43.10 44.20 33.05
N LEU A 53 42.36 44.57 32.00
CA LEU A 53 42.69 44.84 30.59
C LEU A 53 44.02 44.40 29.91
N LEU A 54 43.82 43.68 28.80
CA LEU A 54 44.24 44.02 27.42
C LEU A 54 45.74 43.94 27.05
N CYS A 55 46.15 42.85 26.39
CA CYS A 55 46.96 42.95 25.16
C CYS A 55 47.13 41.60 24.42
N TYR A 56 47.12 41.71 23.08
CA TYR A 56 47.55 40.75 22.05
C TYR A 56 46.64 39.56 21.68
N THR A 57 45.83 39.84 20.66
CA THR A 57 45.49 38.92 19.56
C THR A 57 46.71 38.17 19.02
N LEU A 58 46.67 36.84 18.99
CA LEU A 58 47.06 36.03 17.83
C LEU A 58 46.65 34.56 18.02
N CYS A 59 45.98 34.01 17.00
CA CYS A 59 45.90 32.59 16.63
C CYS A 59 45.56 31.55 17.72
N MET A 60 44.29 31.17 17.77
CA MET A 60 43.85 29.77 17.67
C MET A 60 42.38 29.80 17.22
N VAL A 61 42.15 29.88 15.90
CA VAL A 61 40.88 29.41 15.34
C VAL A 61 40.95 27.89 15.45
N SER A 62 40.48 27.36 16.57
CA SER A 62 40.11 25.95 16.65
C SER A 62 38.87 25.80 15.77
N SER A 63 39.07 25.37 14.52
CA SER A 63 38.00 24.85 13.71
C SER A 63 37.52 23.56 14.38
N LYS A 64 36.50 23.67 15.25
CA LYS A 64 35.62 22.56 15.55
C LYS A 64 34.98 22.13 14.24
N SER A 65 35.54 21.09 13.62
CA SER A 65 34.76 20.21 12.75
C SER A 65 33.76 19.54 13.67
N ASP A 66 32.50 19.96 13.59
CA ASP A 66 31.33 19.34 14.26
C ASP A 66 30.87 18.10 13.45
N ASP A 67 31.82 17.33 12.92
CA ASP A 67 31.48 16.08 12.25
C ASP A 67 31.21 15.01 13.32
N PRO A 68 30.04 14.36 13.30
CA PRO A 68 29.72 13.37 14.31
C PRO A 68 30.70 12.22 14.22
N VAL A 69 31.37 11.90 15.34
CA VAL A 69 32.21 10.69 15.46
C VAL A 69 31.32 9.48 15.15
N MET A 70 31.65 8.73 14.11
CA MET A 70 30.93 7.52 13.77
C MET A 70 31.37 6.40 14.70
N ARG A 71 30.42 5.66 15.25
CA ARG A 71 30.69 4.47 16.06
C ARG A 71 30.09 3.25 15.37
N VAL A 72 30.80 2.14 15.41
CA VAL A 72 30.33 0.88 14.85
C VAL A 72 30.85 -0.29 15.66
N SER A 73 30.09 -1.39 15.65
CA SER A 73 30.51 -2.66 16.22
C SER A 73 30.79 -3.68 15.12
N VAL A 74 31.85 -4.46 15.30
CA VAL A 74 32.21 -5.59 14.44
C VAL A 74 32.44 -6.81 15.33
N PRO A 75 31.94 -8.01 14.95
CA PRO A 75 32.23 -9.19 15.74
C PRO A 75 33.71 -9.56 15.65
N HIS A 76 34.31 -9.98 16.76
CA HIS A 76 35.71 -10.40 16.84
C HIS A 76 36.09 -11.56 15.90
N ASP A 77 35.11 -12.39 15.54
CA ASP A 77 35.26 -13.49 14.58
C ASP A 77 34.93 -13.08 13.13
N ALA A 78 34.86 -11.78 12.84
CA ALA A 78 34.68 -11.27 11.48
C ALA A 78 35.87 -11.68 10.59
N TYR A 79 35.56 -12.31 9.45
CA TYR A 79 36.57 -12.70 8.48
C TYR A 79 37.07 -11.48 7.67
N PRO A 80 38.31 -11.51 7.16
CA PRO A 80 38.82 -10.46 6.28
C PRO A 80 37.91 -10.22 5.06
N GLY A 81 37.49 -8.97 4.84
CA GLY A 81 36.52 -8.59 3.82
C GLY A 81 35.07 -8.49 4.30
N TYR A 82 34.78 -8.78 5.58
CA TYR A 82 33.47 -8.51 6.19
C TYR A 82 33.13 -7.01 6.14
N GLY A 83 31.97 -6.65 5.57
CA GLY A 83 31.55 -5.25 5.48
C GLY A 83 31.10 -4.70 6.83
N ILE A 84 31.83 -3.72 7.39
CA ILE A 84 31.51 -3.11 8.69
C ILE A 84 30.51 -1.96 8.52
N MET A 85 30.85 -1.01 7.66
CA MET A 85 29.98 0.12 7.33
C MET A 85 30.33 0.64 5.95
N ARG A 86 29.39 1.38 5.36
CA ARG A 86 29.61 2.07 4.09
C ARG A 86 29.47 3.57 4.28
N LEU A 87 30.57 4.28 4.06
CA LEU A 87 30.60 5.73 4.01
C LEU A 87 29.84 6.22 2.77
N HIS A 88 29.20 7.38 2.89
CA HIS A 88 28.34 7.89 1.84
C HIS A 88 29.17 8.43 0.67
N TYR A 89 29.26 7.65 -0.41
CA TYR A 89 30.01 8.00 -1.61
C TYR A 89 29.25 8.98 -2.52
N ARG A 90 29.89 10.11 -2.82
CA ARG A 90 29.47 11.20 -3.73
C ARG A 90 30.56 11.52 -4.76
N GLY A 91 31.48 10.59 -5.01
CA GLY A 91 32.63 10.80 -5.91
C GLY A 91 33.93 11.23 -5.21
N GLN A 92 33.97 11.22 -3.87
CA GLN A 92 35.21 11.42 -3.10
C GLN A 92 36.07 10.14 -3.05
N ALA A 93 37.39 10.30 -2.96
CA ALA A 93 38.31 9.21 -2.69
C ALA A 93 38.42 8.98 -1.18
N PHE A 94 38.44 7.72 -0.76
CA PHE A 94 38.61 7.32 0.63
C PHE A 94 40.00 6.74 0.87
N SER A 95 40.60 7.10 2.00
CA SER A 95 41.83 6.46 2.49
C SER A 95 41.84 6.42 4.01
N LEU A 96 42.50 5.43 4.60
CA LEU A 96 42.73 5.36 6.04
C LEU A 96 44.05 6.05 6.36
N LEU A 97 44.03 6.96 7.34
CA LEU A 97 45.27 7.50 7.90
C LEU A 97 45.97 6.44 8.74
N GLU A 98 47.30 6.41 8.67
CA GLU A 98 48.11 5.43 9.40
C GLU A 98 47.98 5.60 10.91
N ASN A 99 47.68 4.51 11.60
CA ASN A 99 47.70 4.42 13.05
C ASN A 99 48.01 2.98 13.51
N GLU A 100 47.95 2.71 14.81
CA GLU A 100 48.28 1.40 15.38
C GLU A 100 47.32 0.27 14.94
N PHE A 101 46.12 0.61 14.46
CA PHE A 101 45.09 -0.35 14.03
C PHE A 101 44.83 -0.33 12.52
N SER A 102 45.36 0.65 11.78
CA SER A 102 45.09 0.82 10.35
C SER A 102 45.59 -0.37 9.52
N CYS A 103 46.54 -1.18 10.04
CA CYS A 103 46.98 -2.42 9.39
C CYS A 103 45.90 -3.50 9.33
N LEU A 104 44.90 -3.43 10.22
CA LEU A 104 43.83 -4.43 10.37
C LEU A 104 42.57 -4.08 9.56
N PHE A 105 42.52 -2.91 8.91
CA PHE A 105 41.35 -2.44 8.19
C PHE A 105 41.72 -1.91 6.81
N ALA A 106 40.75 -1.92 5.90
CA ALA A 106 40.82 -1.23 4.62
C ALA A 106 39.51 -0.48 4.37
N VAL A 107 39.62 0.67 3.72
CA VAL A 107 38.49 1.38 3.12
C VAL A 107 38.60 1.26 1.61
N LEU A 108 37.54 0.78 0.97
CA LEU A 108 37.47 0.67 -0.48
C LEU A 108 37.09 2.01 -1.13
N ALA A 109 37.31 2.12 -2.44
CA ALA A 109 36.99 3.32 -3.20
C ALA A 109 35.49 3.69 -3.18
N ASP A 110 34.62 2.70 -2.95
CA ASP A 110 33.17 2.87 -2.82
C ASP A 110 32.70 3.17 -1.38
N GLY A 111 33.64 3.41 -0.47
CA GLY A 111 33.39 3.80 0.92
C GLY A 111 33.17 2.64 1.88
N LEU A 112 33.29 1.38 1.45
CA LEU A 112 33.15 0.23 2.33
C LEU A 112 34.37 0.07 3.25
N LEU A 113 34.16 0.14 4.57
CA LEU A 113 35.15 -0.19 5.59
C LEU A 113 35.06 -1.68 5.93
N MET A 114 36.18 -2.39 5.91
CA MET A 114 36.25 -3.84 6.17
C MET A 114 37.53 -4.22 6.91
N PRO A 115 37.55 -5.32 7.69
CA PRO A 115 38.79 -5.82 8.27
C PRO A 115 39.62 -6.55 7.21
N THR A 116 40.93 -6.50 7.35
CA THR A 116 41.91 -7.21 6.52
C THR A 116 42.69 -8.27 7.29
N GLY A 117 42.66 -8.21 8.63
CA GLY A 117 43.34 -9.13 9.53
C GLY A 117 42.39 -9.80 10.52
N ASP A 118 42.96 -10.65 11.38
CA ASP A 118 42.26 -11.33 12.46
C ASP A 118 41.94 -10.37 13.62
N LEU A 119 40.67 -10.31 14.03
CA LEU A 119 40.18 -9.47 15.12
C LEU A 119 39.94 -10.26 16.42
N THR A 120 40.17 -11.58 16.44
CA THR A 120 39.79 -12.48 17.55
C THR A 120 40.40 -12.03 18.88
N HIS A 121 41.64 -11.56 18.87
CA HIS A 121 42.35 -11.08 20.07
C HIS A 121 41.86 -9.74 20.61
N LEU A 122 40.95 -9.08 19.90
CA LEU A 122 40.41 -7.76 20.24
C LEU A 122 38.98 -7.83 20.80
N ALA A 123 38.41 -9.03 20.98
CA ALA A 123 37.20 -9.21 21.78
C ALA A 123 37.45 -8.60 23.17
N ASP A 124 36.75 -7.51 23.50
CA ASP A 124 36.89 -6.75 24.76
C ASP A 124 38.08 -5.79 24.86
N ALA A 125 38.80 -5.55 23.77
CA ALA A 125 39.77 -4.46 23.73
C ALA A 125 39.03 -3.09 23.79
N PRO A 126 39.70 -2.03 24.29
CA PRO A 126 39.16 -0.68 24.17
C PRO A 126 38.82 -0.33 22.71
N PRO A 127 37.82 0.54 22.46
CA PRO A 127 37.39 0.87 21.11
C PRO A 127 38.54 1.40 20.25
N LEU A 128 38.66 0.86 19.04
CA LEU A 128 39.70 1.22 18.09
C LEU A 128 39.31 2.54 17.42
N THR A 129 40.20 3.51 17.37
CA THR A 129 39.93 4.77 16.65
C THR A 129 40.63 4.74 15.29
N LEU A 130 39.85 4.84 14.23
CA LEU A 130 40.31 5.01 12.85
C LEU A 130 39.98 6.42 12.37
N VAL A 131 40.82 6.96 11.49
CA VAL A 131 40.55 8.25 10.82
C VAL A 131 40.50 7.99 9.32
N VAL A 132 39.31 8.15 8.76
CA VAL A 132 39.09 8.04 7.32
C VAL A 132 39.21 9.43 6.71
N LYS A 133 40.15 9.57 5.78
CA LYS A 133 40.35 10.77 4.98
C LYS A 133 39.50 10.68 3.72
N GLU A 134 38.61 11.64 3.55
CA GLU A 134 37.76 11.83 2.38
C GLU A 134 38.31 12.97 1.52
N GLU A 135 38.72 12.68 0.29
CA GLU A 135 39.24 13.67 -0.64
C GLU A 135 38.24 13.93 -1.77
N SER A 136 37.71 15.15 -1.82
CA SER A 136 36.80 15.60 -2.87
C SER A 136 37.36 16.83 -3.59
N VAL A 137 36.75 17.20 -4.72
CA VAL A 137 37.09 18.45 -5.45
C VAL A 137 36.95 19.69 -4.55
N ASN A 138 36.07 19.64 -3.55
CA ASN A 138 35.78 20.74 -2.64
C ASN A 138 36.69 20.77 -1.40
N GLY A 139 37.63 19.83 -1.28
CA GLY A 139 38.59 19.74 -0.18
C GLY A 139 38.67 18.37 0.46
N THR A 140 39.54 18.28 1.46
CA THR A 140 39.77 17.09 2.27
C THR A 140 38.99 17.19 3.58
N LYS A 141 38.32 16.11 3.97
CA LYS A 141 37.63 15.96 5.24
C LYS A 141 38.20 14.75 5.98
N GLU A 142 38.40 14.86 7.29
CA GLU A 142 38.80 13.75 8.14
C GLU A 142 37.61 13.33 9.00
N GLN A 143 37.24 12.06 8.92
CA GLN A 143 36.14 11.47 9.66
C GLN A 143 36.67 10.45 10.66
N MET A 144 36.43 10.71 11.94
CA MET A 144 36.76 9.76 13.00
C MET A 144 35.71 8.64 13.03
N VAL A 145 36.19 7.39 12.99
CA VAL A 145 35.40 6.16 13.10
C VAL A 145 35.92 5.35 14.29
N VAL A 146 35.08 5.14 15.28
CA VAL A 146 35.38 4.31 16.45
C VAL A 146 34.77 2.93 16.24
N VAL A 147 35.62 1.91 16.24
CA VAL A 147 35.25 0.51 16.01
C VAL A 147 35.33 -0.27 17.32
N HIS A 148 34.19 -0.78 17.76
CA HIS A 148 34.08 -1.71 18.88
C HIS A 148 34.21 -3.14 18.33
N VAL A 149 35.17 -3.90 18.85
CA VAL A 149 35.31 -5.32 18.52
C VAL A 149 34.68 -6.15 19.63
N VAL A 150 33.59 -6.84 19.32
CA VAL A 150 32.70 -7.43 20.34
C VAL A 150 32.47 -8.92 20.10
N ASP A 151 32.07 -9.65 21.13
CA ASP A 151 31.59 -11.02 20.95
C ASP A 151 30.34 -11.00 20.06
N ARG A 152 30.25 -11.92 19.10
CA ARG A 152 29.09 -12.04 18.20
C ARG A 152 27.77 -12.18 18.97
N ASN A 153 27.79 -12.83 20.13
CA ASN A 153 26.60 -13.02 20.98
C ASN A 153 26.19 -11.76 21.74
N ARG A 154 27.06 -10.76 21.83
CA ARG A 154 26.77 -9.44 22.41
C ARG A 154 26.27 -8.45 21.37
N LEU A 155 26.31 -8.80 20.07
CA LEU A 155 25.72 -7.98 19.03
C LEU A 155 24.20 -7.88 19.19
N VAL A 156 23.66 -6.69 18.94
CA VAL A 156 22.22 -6.45 18.87
C VAL A 156 21.61 -7.33 17.80
N ARG A 157 20.62 -8.12 18.18
CA ARG A 157 19.83 -8.94 17.26
C ARG A 157 18.40 -9.07 17.76
N PHE A 158 17.44 -9.05 16.84
CA PHE A 158 16.08 -9.43 17.16
C PHE A 158 15.94 -10.95 17.23
N SER A 159 14.93 -11.43 17.95
CA SER A 159 14.59 -12.86 17.98
C SER A 159 14.04 -13.36 16.64
N GLN A 160 13.46 -12.45 15.84
CA GLN A 160 12.89 -12.70 14.52
C GLN A 160 13.14 -11.47 13.62
N ASP A 161 13.19 -11.68 12.30
CA ASP A 161 13.33 -10.58 11.34
C ASP A 161 12.02 -9.81 11.12
N SER A 162 10.88 -10.46 11.40
CA SER A 162 9.55 -9.89 11.28
C SER A 162 8.60 -10.32 12.39
N TYR A 163 7.68 -9.43 12.74
CA TYR A 163 6.63 -9.65 13.74
C TYR A 163 5.27 -9.19 13.20
N SER A 164 4.20 -9.80 13.70
CA SER A 164 2.83 -9.44 13.37
C SER A 164 2.02 -9.19 14.62
N GLY A 165 1.28 -8.09 14.65
CA GLY A 165 0.35 -7.78 15.72
C GLY A 165 -0.98 -7.29 15.19
N ASN A 166 -1.98 -7.26 16.07
CA ASN A 166 -3.30 -6.78 15.72
C ASN A 166 -3.89 -5.92 16.84
N VAL A 167 -4.82 -5.05 16.47
CA VAL A 167 -5.57 -4.20 17.40
C VAL A 167 -6.91 -3.87 16.75
N TYR A 168 -7.99 -3.89 17.54
CA TYR A 168 -9.28 -3.42 17.04
C TYR A 168 -9.23 -1.90 16.80
N GLU A 169 -9.90 -1.45 15.74
CA GLU A 169 -10.14 -0.02 15.58
C GLU A 169 -11.01 0.55 16.70
N ASN A 170 -11.11 1.87 16.78
CA ASN A 170 -11.88 2.59 17.80
C ASN A 170 -11.45 2.35 19.27
N GLU A 171 -10.45 1.50 19.50
CA GLU A 171 -9.83 1.31 20.81
C GLU A 171 -9.21 2.64 21.32
N PRO A 172 -9.27 2.91 22.64
CA PRO A 172 -8.79 4.16 23.19
C PRO A 172 -7.28 4.29 23.00
N VAL A 173 -6.81 5.54 23.06
CA VAL A 173 -5.38 5.86 23.03
C VAL A 173 -4.66 5.14 24.17
N GLY A 174 -3.52 4.53 23.84
CA GLY A 174 -2.68 3.79 24.79
C GLY A 174 -2.95 2.30 24.81
N THR A 175 -3.83 1.79 23.93
CA THR A 175 -4.10 0.36 23.77
C THR A 175 -2.87 -0.37 23.28
N VAL A 176 -2.51 -1.47 23.94
CA VAL A 176 -1.34 -2.29 23.60
C VAL A 176 -1.69 -3.19 22.42
N ILE A 177 -0.76 -3.30 21.48
CA ILE A 177 -0.92 -4.17 20.30
C ILE A 177 -0.74 -5.63 20.71
N GLU A 178 -1.71 -6.48 20.36
CA GLU A 178 -1.68 -7.91 20.66
C GLU A 178 -0.74 -8.66 19.70
N GLY A 179 -0.23 -9.82 20.12
CA GLY A 179 0.65 -10.67 19.29
C GLY A 179 2.12 -10.27 19.27
N LEU A 180 2.50 -9.15 19.89
CA LEU A 180 3.88 -8.65 19.95
C LEU A 180 4.64 -9.03 21.23
N ASP A 181 4.17 -10.01 22.00
CA ASP A 181 4.78 -10.42 23.29
C ASP A 181 6.24 -10.91 23.15
N ARG A 182 6.67 -11.25 21.93
CA ARG A 182 8.02 -11.73 21.61
C ARG A 182 8.89 -10.67 20.90
N LEU A 183 8.42 -9.44 20.82
CA LEU A 183 9.18 -8.34 20.24
C LEU A 183 10.26 -7.89 21.23
N PHE A 184 11.43 -8.52 21.11
CA PHE A 184 12.61 -8.17 21.88
C PHE A 184 13.87 -8.36 21.04
N ALA A 185 14.91 -7.62 21.43
CA ALA A 185 16.24 -7.79 20.90
C ALA A 185 17.19 -8.17 22.05
N THR A 186 18.23 -8.93 21.74
CA THR A 186 19.30 -9.28 22.67
C THR A 186 20.53 -8.46 22.34
N SER A 187 21.25 -7.99 23.35
CA SER A 187 22.52 -7.28 23.27
C SER A 187 23.39 -7.65 24.48
N ASP A 188 24.44 -6.90 24.76
CA ASP A 188 25.16 -6.98 26.02
C ASP A 188 24.22 -6.76 27.23
N PRO A 189 24.16 -7.69 28.20
CA PRO A 189 23.34 -7.54 29.42
C PRO A 189 23.66 -6.32 30.28
N HIS A 190 24.85 -5.73 30.14
CA HIS A 190 25.29 -4.58 30.91
C HIS A 190 24.94 -3.23 30.25
N HIS A 191 24.55 -3.22 28.98
CA HIS A 191 24.27 -2.00 28.25
C HIS A 191 22.77 -1.74 28.12
N PRO A 192 22.33 -0.47 28.25
CA PRO A 192 20.95 -0.11 28.01
C PRO A 192 20.65 -0.15 26.51
N MET A 193 19.49 -0.72 26.16
CA MET A 193 18.98 -0.71 24.80
C MET A 193 17.91 0.37 24.63
N VAL A 194 17.92 1.02 23.47
CA VAL A 194 16.90 1.97 23.06
C VAL A 194 16.25 1.47 21.78
N TYR A 195 14.93 1.59 21.71
CA TYR A 195 14.14 1.19 20.54
C TYR A 195 13.48 2.40 19.91
N THR A 196 13.55 2.49 18.58
CA THR A 196 12.99 3.60 17.80
C THR A 196 12.30 3.09 16.54
N PHE A 197 11.34 3.86 16.04
CA PHE A 197 10.79 3.65 14.71
C PHE A 197 11.73 4.28 13.67
N VAL A 198 12.07 3.53 12.64
CA VAL A 198 12.87 3.99 11.49
C VAL A 198 11.96 4.50 10.37
N SER A 199 10.86 3.80 10.12
CA SER A 199 9.87 4.13 9.08
C SER A 199 8.52 3.45 9.35
N GLY A 200 7.47 3.87 8.64
CA GLY A 200 6.14 3.24 8.68
C GLY A 200 5.21 3.77 9.78
N ASN A 201 5.73 4.56 10.72
CA ASN A 201 4.93 5.19 11.78
C ASN A 201 4.50 6.61 11.39
N GLU A 202 4.01 6.80 10.16
CA GLU A 202 3.59 8.12 9.69
C GLU A 202 2.43 8.67 10.54
N GLY A 203 2.53 9.95 10.92
CA GLY A 203 1.54 10.60 11.78
C GLY A 203 1.55 10.12 13.23
N ASP A 204 2.66 9.55 13.69
CA ASP A 204 2.93 9.13 15.08
C ASP A 204 1.83 8.25 15.66
N ALA A 205 1.30 7.31 14.85
CA ALA A 205 0.19 6.44 15.20
C ALA A 205 0.49 5.53 16.40
N PHE A 206 1.76 5.15 16.59
CA PHE A 206 2.21 4.24 17.65
C PHE A 206 3.32 4.84 18.51
N SER A 207 3.43 4.38 19.75
CA SER A 207 4.60 4.59 20.63
C SER A 207 5.16 3.27 21.14
N ILE A 208 6.48 3.27 21.37
CA ILE A 208 7.18 2.16 22.02
C ILE A 208 7.25 2.44 23.52
N VAL A 209 6.78 1.49 24.32
CA VAL A 209 6.96 1.47 25.77
C VAL A 209 8.21 0.68 26.07
N GLN A 210 9.24 1.39 26.51
CA GLN A 210 10.50 0.79 26.93
C GLN A 210 10.31 -0.01 28.23
N PRO A 211 10.99 -1.16 28.39
CA PRO A 211 10.97 -1.91 29.63
C PRO A 211 11.53 -1.07 30.79
N VAL A 212 10.87 -1.16 31.95
CA VAL A 212 11.21 -0.37 33.16
C VAL A 212 12.46 -0.91 33.87
N SER A 213 12.92 -2.11 33.51
CA SER A 213 14.09 -2.76 34.12
C SER A 213 14.95 -3.44 33.07
N ASN A 214 16.27 -3.41 33.26
CA ASN A 214 17.26 -4.11 32.42
C ASN A 214 17.08 -5.64 32.39
N LEU A 215 16.15 -6.20 33.17
CA LEU A 215 15.83 -7.64 33.23
C LEU A 215 14.76 -8.06 32.20
N SER A 216 14.01 -7.11 31.64
CA SER A 216 13.02 -7.36 30.59
C SER A 216 13.52 -6.70 29.31
N THR A 217 13.73 -7.49 28.27
CA THR A 217 14.15 -7.00 26.95
C THR A 217 12.97 -6.82 25.99
N THR A 218 11.77 -7.24 26.41
CA THR A 218 10.55 -7.11 25.62
C THR A 218 10.03 -5.69 25.67
N ILE A 219 9.82 -5.12 24.48
CA ILE A 219 9.13 -3.84 24.32
C ILE A 219 7.65 -4.08 24.04
N LEU A 220 6.83 -3.10 24.40
CA LEU A 220 5.42 -3.09 24.00
C LEU A 220 5.21 -1.94 23.02
N ILE A 221 4.36 -2.17 22.02
CA ILE A 221 3.86 -1.11 21.15
C ILE A 221 2.44 -0.80 21.59
N ARG A 222 2.11 0.49 21.65
CA ARG A 222 0.74 0.95 21.93
C ARG A 222 0.31 2.03 20.96
N THR A 223 -0.99 2.21 20.82
CA THR A 223 -1.58 3.27 20.02
C THR A 223 -1.39 4.65 20.68
N ASN A 224 -1.09 5.67 19.87
CA ASN A 224 -1.04 7.08 20.28
C ASN A 224 -2.28 7.87 19.86
N LYS A 225 -3.10 7.29 18.98
CA LYS A 225 -4.36 7.84 18.50
C LYS A 225 -5.37 6.70 18.37
N VAL A 226 -6.64 7.06 18.30
CA VAL A 226 -7.69 6.11 17.92
C VAL A 226 -7.46 5.74 16.45
N LEU A 227 -7.40 4.45 16.15
CA LEU A 227 -7.23 3.94 14.79
C LEU A 227 -8.60 3.74 14.15
N ASP A 228 -8.62 3.87 12.83
CA ASP A 228 -9.79 3.77 11.96
C ASP A 228 -9.35 2.91 10.77
N ARG A 229 -9.95 1.74 10.61
CA ARG A 229 -9.57 0.76 9.61
C ARG A 229 -9.93 1.24 8.21
N GLU A 230 -11.06 1.92 8.05
CA GLU A 230 -11.50 2.50 6.78
C GLU A 230 -10.52 3.57 6.29
N HIS A 231 -9.79 4.22 7.20
CA HIS A 231 -8.69 5.11 6.84
C HIS A 231 -7.40 4.36 6.49
N GLN A 232 -6.97 3.42 7.33
CA GLN A 232 -5.76 2.62 7.11
C GLN A 232 -5.81 1.27 7.85
N GLU A 233 -5.91 0.19 7.09
CA GLU A 233 -6.04 -1.18 7.62
C GLU A 233 -4.71 -1.78 8.10
N VAL A 234 -3.57 -1.42 7.50
CA VAL A 234 -2.27 -2.05 7.76
C VAL A 234 -1.19 -1.00 7.95
N TYR A 235 -0.33 -1.24 8.95
CA TYR A 235 0.87 -0.46 9.24
C TYR A 235 2.11 -1.35 9.19
N ASP A 236 2.99 -1.10 8.22
CA ASP A 236 4.27 -1.79 8.09
C ASP A 236 5.39 -0.94 8.69
N LEU A 237 5.75 -1.24 9.93
CA LEU A 237 6.73 -0.51 10.71
C LEU A 237 8.12 -1.14 10.55
N VAL A 238 9.16 -0.30 10.60
CA VAL A 238 10.54 -0.75 10.81
C VAL A 238 10.99 -0.26 12.17
N ILE A 239 11.40 -1.18 13.04
CA ILE A 239 11.86 -0.88 14.39
C ILE A 239 13.35 -1.15 14.46
N ARG A 240 14.08 -0.22 15.06
CA ARG A 240 15.50 -0.36 15.35
C ARG A 240 15.73 -0.53 16.84
N ALA A 241 16.48 -1.55 17.21
CA ALA A 241 17.08 -1.68 18.52
C ALA A 241 18.52 -1.15 18.46
N THR A 242 18.92 -0.30 19.40
CA THR A 242 20.27 0.29 19.47
C THR A 242 20.86 0.09 20.86
N ASP A 243 22.07 -0.47 20.92
CA ASP A 243 22.91 -0.42 22.12
C ASP A 243 23.52 0.98 22.23
N VAL A 244 23.23 1.67 23.32
CA VAL A 244 23.63 3.07 23.55
C VAL A 244 25.15 3.22 23.69
N GLU A 245 25.85 2.20 24.20
CA GLU A 245 27.29 2.29 24.50
C GLU A 245 28.17 1.87 23.33
N GLU A 246 27.79 0.80 22.61
CA GLU A 246 28.59 0.24 21.51
C GLU A 246 28.11 0.68 20.11
N ALA A 247 27.09 1.54 20.05
CA ALA A 247 26.45 2.06 18.84
C ALA A 247 26.13 0.97 17.80
N ASN A 248 25.83 -0.22 18.31
CA ASN A 248 25.39 -1.34 17.53
C ASN A 248 23.87 -1.29 17.39
N SER A 249 23.34 -1.66 16.24
CA SER A 249 21.90 -1.68 16.02
C SER A 249 21.47 -2.80 15.10
N ALA A 250 20.26 -3.30 15.32
CA ALA A 250 19.57 -4.17 14.41
C ALA A 250 18.19 -3.61 14.09
N ASP A 251 17.65 -3.97 12.94
CA ASP A 251 16.31 -3.61 12.48
C ASP A 251 15.45 -4.86 12.37
N ALA A 252 14.15 -4.73 12.62
CA ALA A 252 13.14 -5.74 12.35
C ALA A 252 11.87 -5.08 11.81
N THR A 253 11.09 -5.82 11.03
CA THR A 253 9.80 -5.35 10.52
C THR A 253 8.66 -5.75 11.47
N VAL A 254 7.67 -4.88 11.63
CA VAL A 254 6.47 -5.16 12.41
C VAL A 254 5.25 -4.75 11.59
N THR A 255 4.43 -5.73 11.22
CA THR A 255 3.15 -5.49 10.55
C THR A 255 2.04 -5.47 11.59
N ILE A 256 1.33 -4.35 11.70
CA ILE A 256 0.16 -4.21 12.56
C ILE A 256 -1.08 -4.17 11.67
N THR A 257 -2.00 -5.09 11.90
CA THR A 257 -3.31 -5.12 11.25
C THR A 257 -4.36 -4.51 12.17
N VAL A 258 -5.15 -3.58 11.65
CA VAL A 258 -6.30 -3.02 12.35
C VAL A 258 -7.51 -3.90 12.08
N ASP A 259 -8.05 -4.51 13.13
CA ASP A 259 -9.21 -5.39 13.04
C ASP A 259 -10.51 -4.58 12.95
N ASN A 260 -11.37 -5.00 12.02
CA ASN A 260 -12.63 -4.35 11.70
C ASN A 260 -13.68 -4.49 12.81
N LEU A 261 -14.34 -3.39 13.16
CA LEU A 261 -15.55 -3.33 13.98
C LEU A 261 -16.70 -2.79 13.13
N ASN A 262 -17.91 -3.32 13.35
CA ASN A 262 -19.09 -2.82 12.64
C ASN A 262 -19.51 -1.42 13.17
N ASP A 263 -18.85 -0.38 12.70
CA ASP A 263 -19.01 1.00 13.15
C ASP A 263 -19.50 1.96 12.05
N ASN A 264 -19.69 1.46 10.82
CA ASN A 264 -20.38 2.14 9.74
C ASN A 264 -21.72 1.47 9.43
N ALA A 265 -22.69 2.27 8.98
CA ALA A 265 -23.97 1.76 8.52
C ALA A 265 -24.01 1.91 7.00
N PRO A 266 -24.76 1.07 6.25
CA PRO A 266 -24.76 1.21 4.80
C PRO A 266 -25.35 2.56 4.38
N ILE A 267 -24.67 3.25 3.47
CA ILE A 267 -25.04 4.56 2.96
C ILE A 267 -25.59 4.41 1.54
N PRO A 268 -26.81 4.90 1.25
CA PRO A 268 -27.35 4.86 -0.10
C PRO A 268 -26.57 5.79 -1.04
N GLU A 269 -26.36 5.39 -2.28
CA GLU A 269 -25.66 6.23 -3.27
C GLU A 269 -26.41 7.53 -3.58
N ARG A 270 -27.74 7.53 -3.41
CA ARG A 270 -28.59 8.71 -3.56
C ARG A 270 -29.61 8.78 -2.43
N THR A 271 -29.92 9.99 -2.00
CA THR A 271 -30.99 10.24 -1.02
C THR A 271 -32.39 10.19 -1.65
N VAL A 272 -32.47 10.36 -2.97
CA VAL A 272 -33.70 10.30 -3.77
C VAL A 272 -33.45 9.54 -5.08
N TYR A 273 -34.32 8.58 -5.38
CA TYR A 273 -34.39 7.91 -6.67
C TYR A 273 -35.71 8.23 -7.37
N GLU A 274 -35.68 8.32 -8.70
CA GLU A 274 -36.84 8.63 -9.53
C GLU A 274 -36.92 7.63 -10.68
N PHE A 275 -38.09 7.01 -10.84
CA PHE A 275 -38.37 6.04 -11.89
C PHE A 275 -39.66 6.41 -12.62
N ARG A 276 -39.73 6.04 -13.90
CA ARG A 276 -40.93 6.21 -14.74
C ARG A 276 -41.30 4.86 -15.33
N ILE A 277 -42.56 4.48 -15.17
CA ILE A 277 -43.09 3.22 -15.71
C ILE A 277 -44.38 3.47 -16.49
N PRO A 278 -44.62 2.72 -17.59
CA PRO A 278 -45.91 2.79 -18.26
C PRO A 278 -46.99 2.12 -17.40
N GLU A 279 -48.24 2.55 -17.53
CA GLU A 279 -49.37 2.00 -16.75
C GLU A 279 -49.70 0.54 -17.08
N ASP A 280 -49.30 0.07 -18.27
CA ASP A 280 -49.46 -1.30 -18.74
C ASP A 280 -48.21 -2.18 -18.50
N LEU A 281 -47.27 -1.73 -17.65
CA LEU A 281 -46.07 -2.50 -17.32
C LEU A 281 -46.43 -3.89 -16.76
N GLU A 282 -45.84 -4.93 -17.32
CA GLU A 282 -46.09 -6.32 -16.90
C GLU A 282 -45.72 -6.55 -15.43
N LEU A 283 -46.55 -7.34 -14.73
CA LEU A 283 -46.26 -7.76 -13.36
C LEU A 283 -44.92 -8.50 -13.28
N TYR A 284 -44.24 -8.30 -12.15
CA TYR A 284 -42.89 -8.77 -11.83
C TYR A 284 -41.76 -8.13 -12.65
N SER A 285 -42.07 -7.10 -13.46
CA SER A 285 -41.04 -6.27 -14.11
C SER A 285 -40.23 -5.47 -13.09
N ILE A 286 -38.96 -5.24 -13.43
CA ILE A 286 -38.06 -4.37 -12.65
C ILE A 286 -38.41 -2.91 -12.95
N VAL A 287 -38.85 -2.19 -11.92
CA VAL A 287 -39.15 -0.75 -11.95
C VAL A 287 -37.87 0.08 -11.93
N GLY A 288 -36.87 -0.38 -11.18
CA GLY A 288 -35.63 0.33 -10.98
C GLY A 288 -34.72 -0.38 -9.97
N ASN A 289 -33.50 0.13 -9.82
CA ASN A 289 -32.52 -0.40 -8.88
C ASN A 289 -32.05 0.69 -7.92
N VAL A 290 -31.97 0.37 -6.64
CA VAL A 290 -31.32 1.19 -5.62
C VAL A 290 -30.03 0.54 -5.16
N SER A 291 -29.11 1.36 -4.67
CA SER A 291 -27.75 0.96 -4.35
C SER A 291 -27.29 1.65 -3.07
N ALA A 292 -26.54 0.91 -2.26
CA ALA A 292 -25.90 1.39 -1.05
C ALA A 292 -24.51 0.76 -0.95
N TYR A 293 -23.64 1.41 -0.18
CA TYR A 293 -22.29 0.97 0.11
C TYR A 293 -22.09 0.98 1.63
N ASP A 294 -21.37 -0.01 2.16
CA ASP A 294 -20.96 -0.07 3.55
C ASP A 294 -19.43 0.06 3.63
N ALA A 295 -18.94 0.93 4.50
CA ALA A 295 -17.51 1.22 4.62
C ALA A 295 -16.74 0.06 5.25
N ASP A 296 -17.41 -0.74 6.09
CA ASP A 296 -16.84 -1.91 6.77
C ASP A 296 -16.70 -3.10 5.81
N GLY A 297 -17.13 -2.92 4.54
CA GLY A 297 -17.11 -3.95 3.49
C GLY A 297 -18.30 -4.91 3.54
N ASP A 298 -19.26 -4.65 4.43
CA ASP A 298 -20.47 -5.46 4.57
C ASP A 298 -21.41 -5.33 3.36
N LYS A 299 -22.17 -6.41 3.09
CA LYS A 299 -23.14 -6.40 1.98
C LYS A 299 -24.47 -5.79 2.44
N PRO A 300 -24.94 -4.70 1.82
CA PRO A 300 -26.21 -4.09 2.20
C PRO A 300 -27.39 -4.98 1.84
N VAL A 301 -28.35 -5.04 2.76
CA VAL A 301 -29.65 -5.69 2.61
C VAL A 301 -30.74 -4.62 2.57
N TYR A 302 -31.52 -4.62 1.51
CA TYR A 302 -32.52 -3.59 1.23
C TYR A 302 -33.91 -3.99 1.74
N HIS A 303 -34.60 -3.05 2.38
CA HIS A 303 -35.95 -3.25 2.89
C HIS A 303 -36.82 -2.03 2.62
N LEU A 304 -38.07 -2.26 2.23
CA LEU A 304 -39.10 -1.22 2.34
C LEU A 304 -39.36 -0.97 3.82
N VAL A 305 -39.38 0.31 4.22
CA VAL A 305 -39.70 0.72 5.61
C VAL A 305 -41.08 0.22 6.00
N SER A 306 -42.03 0.26 5.06
CA SER A 306 -43.36 -0.32 5.17
C SER A 306 -43.65 -1.17 3.94
N ARG A 307 -44.24 -2.35 4.13
CA ARG A 307 -44.71 -3.18 3.00
C ARG A 307 -45.64 -2.36 2.10
N HIS A 308 -45.45 -2.46 0.79
CA HIS A 308 -46.26 -1.76 -0.20
C HIS A 308 -47.09 -2.78 -0.99
N PRO A 309 -48.38 -2.52 -1.27
CA PRO A 309 -49.23 -3.48 -1.98
C PRO A 309 -48.86 -3.64 -3.47
N VAL A 310 -48.26 -2.61 -4.06
CA VAL A 310 -47.94 -2.57 -5.51
C VAL A 310 -46.47 -2.85 -5.81
N PHE A 311 -45.57 -2.65 -4.84
CA PHE A 311 -44.13 -2.75 -5.08
C PHE A 311 -43.46 -3.64 -4.03
N ALA A 312 -42.49 -4.44 -4.47
CA ALA A 312 -41.60 -5.19 -3.62
C ALA A 312 -40.15 -4.79 -3.90
N ILE A 313 -39.24 -5.06 -2.95
CA ILE A 313 -37.81 -4.92 -3.17
C ILE A 313 -37.11 -6.25 -2.94
N ILE A 314 -36.18 -6.60 -3.83
CA ILE A 314 -35.32 -7.78 -3.65
C ILE A 314 -34.22 -7.43 -2.66
N PRO A 315 -34.15 -8.07 -1.48
CA PRO A 315 -33.26 -7.61 -0.40
C PRO A 315 -31.77 -7.68 -0.72
N LYS A 316 -31.34 -8.55 -1.64
CA LYS A 316 -29.91 -8.72 -1.98
C LYS A 316 -29.43 -7.86 -3.14
N THR A 317 -30.33 -7.39 -4.00
CA THR A 317 -29.97 -6.69 -5.23
C THR A 317 -30.38 -5.23 -5.23
N GLY A 318 -31.36 -4.84 -4.41
CA GLY A 318 -31.91 -3.48 -4.44
C GLY A 318 -32.90 -3.25 -5.59
N GLN A 319 -33.25 -4.29 -6.35
CA GLN A 319 -34.21 -4.20 -7.45
C GLN A 319 -35.63 -4.06 -6.91
N ILE A 320 -36.34 -3.05 -7.42
CA ILE A 320 -37.75 -2.80 -7.12
C ILE A 320 -38.59 -3.50 -8.18
N LEU A 321 -39.51 -4.35 -7.74
CA LEU A 321 -40.42 -5.11 -8.60
C LEU A 321 -41.84 -4.55 -8.51
N LEU A 322 -42.53 -4.52 -9.65
CA LEU A 322 -43.98 -4.32 -9.70
C LEU A 322 -44.69 -5.63 -9.36
N ILE A 323 -45.55 -5.68 -8.34
CA ILE A 323 -46.25 -6.91 -7.91
C ILE A 323 -47.78 -6.83 -8.00
N ALA A 324 -48.32 -5.63 -8.25
CA ALA A 324 -49.74 -5.42 -8.56
C ALA A 324 -49.88 -4.28 -9.58
N THR A 325 -51.04 -4.16 -10.20
CA THR A 325 -51.32 -3.09 -11.18
C THR A 325 -51.29 -1.71 -10.49
N PRO A 326 -50.58 -0.72 -11.06
CA PRO A 326 -50.58 0.64 -10.51
C PRO A 326 -51.91 1.35 -10.80
N GLU A 327 -52.54 1.88 -9.74
CA GLU A 327 -53.79 2.65 -9.82
C GLU A 327 -53.56 4.17 -9.70
N LEU A 328 -52.39 4.59 -9.20
CA LEU A 328 -52.02 5.99 -9.00
C LEU A 328 -51.01 6.44 -10.05
N LYS A 329 -51.05 7.72 -10.41
CA LYS A 329 -50.06 8.33 -11.32
C LYS A 329 -48.69 8.55 -10.65
N THR A 330 -48.63 8.61 -9.33
CA THR A 330 -47.36 8.75 -8.59
C THR A 330 -47.36 7.91 -7.31
N TYR A 331 -46.19 7.37 -6.98
CA TYR A 331 -45.93 6.64 -5.74
C TYR A 331 -44.66 7.17 -5.07
N LYS A 332 -44.66 7.13 -3.73
CA LYS A 332 -43.48 7.42 -2.91
C LYS A 332 -43.19 6.22 -2.00
N LEU A 333 -42.05 5.56 -2.23
CA LEU A 333 -41.55 4.50 -1.38
C LEU A 333 -40.50 5.06 -0.43
N SER A 334 -40.42 4.48 0.77
CA SER A 334 -39.34 4.72 1.71
C SER A 334 -38.58 3.41 1.92
N ILE A 335 -37.28 3.43 1.62
CA ILE A 335 -36.39 2.27 1.68
C ILE A 335 -35.33 2.54 2.74
N ARG A 336 -34.90 1.49 3.44
CA ARG A 336 -33.73 1.50 4.31
C ARG A 336 -32.81 0.33 3.96
N THR A 337 -31.53 0.49 4.21
CA THR A 337 -30.53 -0.57 4.11
C THR A 337 -30.04 -0.97 5.49
N GLN A 338 -29.59 -2.21 5.61
CA GLN A 338 -28.94 -2.74 6.81
C GLN A 338 -27.78 -3.63 6.41
N ASP A 339 -26.74 -3.69 7.22
CA ASP A 339 -25.63 -4.62 7.03
C ASP A 339 -26.03 -6.07 7.41
N THR A 340 -25.06 -6.99 7.36
CA THR A 340 -25.23 -8.39 7.76
C THR A 340 -24.53 -8.78 9.06
N SER A 341 -23.83 -7.84 9.68
CA SER A 341 -23.03 -8.02 10.88
C SER A 341 -23.89 -8.03 12.15
N ARG A 342 -23.26 -8.28 13.30
CA ARG A 342 -23.93 -8.42 14.60
C ARG A 342 -23.21 -7.59 15.68
N PRO A 343 -23.87 -6.60 16.31
CA PRO A 343 -25.22 -6.11 16.01
C PRO A 343 -25.29 -5.44 14.63
N PRO A 344 -26.43 -5.52 13.92
CA PRO A 344 -26.55 -4.89 12.62
C PRO A 344 -26.78 -3.39 12.75
N ARG A 345 -26.24 -2.62 11.82
CA ARG A 345 -26.47 -1.19 11.65
C ARG A 345 -27.39 -0.93 10.46
N VAL A 346 -28.16 0.15 10.59
CA VAL A 346 -29.23 0.51 9.64
C VAL A 346 -29.02 1.93 9.13
N SER A 347 -29.27 2.13 7.84
CA SER A 347 -29.23 3.43 7.21
C SER A 347 -30.38 4.32 7.66
N ALA A 348 -30.21 5.63 7.50
CA ALA A 348 -31.35 6.52 7.40
C ALA A 348 -32.24 6.12 6.20
N PRO A 349 -33.57 6.24 6.31
CA PRO A 349 -34.45 5.92 5.20
C PRO A 349 -34.31 6.93 4.06
N PHE A 350 -34.32 6.45 2.81
CA PHE A 350 -34.26 7.27 1.60
C PHE A 350 -35.52 7.09 0.75
N SER A 351 -35.79 8.05 -0.14
CA SER A 351 -37.05 8.12 -0.89
C SER A 351 -36.89 7.62 -2.32
N VAL A 352 -37.90 6.90 -2.81
CA VAL A 352 -38.04 6.55 -4.22
C VAL A 352 -39.37 7.06 -4.75
N TYR A 353 -39.34 7.85 -5.81
CA TYR A 353 -40.52 8.33 -6.51
C TYR A 353 -40.71 7.53 -7.80
N ILE A 354 -41.94 7.06 -8.02
CA ILE A 354 -42.30 6.32 -9.23
C ILE A 354 -43.45 7.08 -9.88
N GLU A 355 -43.25 7.51 -11.12
CA GLU A 355 -44.27 8.15 -11.95
C GLU A 355 -44.81 7.15 -12.98
N VAL A 356 -46.12 7.06 -13.06
CA VAL A 356 -46.85 6.15 -13.96
C VAL A 356 -47.45 6.96 -15.09
N TYR A 357 -47.03 6.68 -16.32
CA TYR A 357 -47.51 7.39 -17.51
C TYR A 357 -48.39 6.50 -18.37
N SER A 358 -49.38 7.12 -19.02
CA SER A 358 -50.17 6.50 -20.08
C SER A 358 -49.54 6.83 -21.43
N GLU A 359 -49.32 5.83 -22.29
CA GLU A 359 -49.09 6.10 -23.72
C GLU A 359 -50.42 6.55 -24.33
N GLU A 360 -50.61 7.86 -24.42
CA GLU A 360 -51.75 8.43 -25.12
C GLU A 360 -51.54 8.21 -26.62
N LEU A 361 -52.21 7.21 -27.19
CA LEU A 361 -52.26 6.99 -28.63
C LEU A 361 -52.99 8.18 -29.26
N LEU A 362 -52.25 9.10 -29.89
CA LEU A 362 -52.85 10.15 -30.70
C LEU A 362 -53.69 9.50 -31.83
N PRO A 363 -54.91 9.98 -32.10
CA PRO A 363 -55.67 9.57 -33.28
C PRO A 363 -54.87 9.87 -34.55
N GLU A 364 -54.83 8.93 -35.50
CA GLU A 364 -54.05 9.02 -36.75
C GLU A 364 -54.46 10.19 -37.67
N ASP A 365 -55.52 10.94 -37.33
CA ASP A 365 -56.17 11.91 -38.23
C ASP A 365 -55.61 13.35 -38.17
N GLU A 366 -54.55 13.64 -37.40
CA GLU A 366 -54.02 15.01 -37.22
C GLU A 366 -52.58 15.24 -37.73
N ILE A 367 -52.06 14.38 -38.60
CA ILE A 367 -50.64 14.44 -39.03
C ILE A 367 -50.36 15.47 -40.15
N ASP A 368 -51.37 16.02 -40.85
CA ASP A 368 -51.12 16.67 -42.15
C ASP A 368 -51.07 18.22 -42.18
N GLN A 369 -50.93 18.93 -41.05
CA GLN A 369 -50.98 20.41 -41.07
C GLN A 369 -49.91 21.18 -40.27
N THR A 370 -48.90 20.54 -39.67
CA THR A 370 -47.88 21.26 -38.86
C THR A 370 -46.44 20.98 -39.29
N LEU A 371 -46.16 21.00 -40.60
CA LEU A 371 -44.79 20.89 -41.13
C LEU A 371 -44.08 22.23 -41.37
N GLU A 372 -44.61 23.36 -40.89
CA GLU A 372 -43.94 24.65 -41.00
C GLU A 372 -43.95 25.40 -39.67
N ASN A 373 -42.74 25.65 -39.16
CA ASN A 373 -42.38 26.54 -38.04
C ASN A 373 -42.32 25.92 -36.64
N ASN A 374 -41.14 25.45 -36.22
CA ASN A 374 -40.29 26.25 -35.33
C ASN A 374 -38.99 25.52 -34.95
N GLU A 375 -37.90 26.29 -34.94
CA GLU A 375 -36.60 25.94 -34.38
C GLU A 375 -36.71 25.61 -32.88
N ILE A 376 -36.20 24.46 -32.45
CA ILE A 376 -35.98 24.14 -31.03
C ILE A 376 -34.59 23.52 -30.84
N LEU A 377 -33.90 24.05 -29.83
CA LEU A 377 -32.55 23.74 -29.38
C LEU A 377 -32.33 22.24 -29.10
N PRO A 378 -31.12 21.68 -29.32
CA PRO A 378 -30.85 20.27 -29.06
C PRO A 378 -30.78 19.98 -27.56
N VAL A 379 -31.91 19.56 -26.99
CA VAL A 379 -31.92 18.92 -25.67
C VAL A 379 -31.55 17.45 -25.86
N ARG A 380 -30.34 17.09 -25.41
CA ARG A 380 -29.88 15.70 -25.32
C ARG A 380 -30.76 14.92 -24.33
N GLN A 381 -31.77 14.23 -24.81
CA GLN A 381 -32.54 13.26 -24.02
C GLN A 381 -31.66 12.08 -23.61
N LYS A 382 -31.46 11.89 -22.30
CA LYS A 382 -30.74 10.74 -21.75
C LYS A 382 -31.70 9.54 -21.61
N ARG A 383 -31.63 8.67 -22.63
CA ARG A 383 -31.82 7.20 -22.63
C ARG A 383 -33.03 6.65 -21.87
N SER A 384 -34.13 6.50 -22.59
CA SER A 384 -35.07 5.40 -22.35
C SER A 384 -34.33 4.07 -22.60
N VAL A 385 -34.41 3.15 -21.62
CA VAL A 385 -33.73 1.85 -21.66
C VAL A 385 -34.76 0.80 -22.05
N ARG A 386 -34.49 0.06 -23.13
CA ARG A 386 -35.30 -1.10 -23.52
C ARG A 386 -34.92 -2.29 -22.61
N PRO A 387 -35.87 -3.14 -22.18
CA PRO A 387 -35.59 -4.23 -21.23
C PRO A 387 -34.37 -5.07 -21.64
N THR A 388 -33.49 -5.34 -20.67
CA THR A 388 -32.29 -6.14 -20.87
C THR A 388 -32.67 -7.55 -21.32
N LYS A 389 -32.00 -8.06 -22.36
CA LYS A 389 -32.12 -9.46 -22.78
C LYS A 389 -30.81 -10.21 -22.53
N SER A 390 -30.95 -11.41 -21.98
CA SER A 390 -29.85 -12.35 -21.80
C SER A 390 -30.03 -13.55 -22.73
N TYR A 391 -28.96 -13.96 -23.40
CA TYR A 391 -28.95 -15.12 -24.29
C TYR A 391 -27.90 -16.12 -23.84
N GLU A 392 -28.27 -17.40 -23.79
CA GLU A 392 -27.37 -18.49 -23.38
C GLU A 392 -26.77 -19.17 -24.61
N TYR A 393 -25.44 -19.27 -24.66
CA TYR A 393 -24.71 -19.94 -25.75
C TYR A 393 -23.54 -20.76 -25.22
N LYS A 394 -23.05 -21.70 -26.03
CA LYS A 394 -21.80 -22.43 -25.75
C LYS A 394 -20.62 -21.70 -26.38
N GLU A 395 -19.43 -21.88 -25.81
CA GLU A 395 -18.18 -21.35 -26.41
C GLU A 395 -18.02 -21.77 -27.89
N THR A 396 -18.36 -23.03 -28.20
CA THR A 396 -18.31 -23.58 -29.55
C THR A 396 -19.20 -22.82 -30.54
N ASP A 397 -20.26 -22.16 -30.07
CA ASP A 397 -21.14 -21.39 -30.94
C ASP A 397 -20.46 -20.14 -31.50
N GLY A 398 -19.49 -19.59 -30.76
CA GLY A 398 -18.65 -18.46 -31.14
C GLY A 398 -17.37 -18.82 -31.86
N SER A 399 -17.18 -20.06 -32.30
CA SER A 399 -15.91 -20.53 -32.90
C SER A 399 -15.61 -19.95 -34.29
N LYS A 400 -16.62 -19.43 -35.00
CA LYS A 400 -16.51 -18.94 -36.39
C LYS A 400 -16.85 -17.45 -36.48
N PRO A 401 -15.88 -16.57 -36.82
CA PRO A 401 -16.16 -15.17 -37.12
C PRO A 401 -17.19 -15.02 -38.24
N GLY A 402 -18.07 -14.03 -38.12
CA GLY A 402 -19.15 -13.70 -39.05
C GLY A 402 -20.43 -14.53 -38.90
N LYS A 403 -20.45 -15.56 -38.03
CA LYS A 403 -21.67 -16.35 -37.75
C LYS A 403 -22.71 -15.48 -37.04
N VAL A 404 -23.94 -15.47 -37.56
CA VAL A 404 -25.10 -14.83 -36.89
C VAL A 404 -25.50 -15.68 -35.70
N MET A 405 -25.56 -15.06 -34.53
CA MET A 405 -25.95 -15.72 -33.27
C MET A 405 -27.45 -15.62 -33.07
N PHE A 406 -27.97 -14.39 -33.15
CA PHE A 406 -29.38 -14.06 -33.05
C PHE A 406 -29.63 -12.72 -33.75
N GLN A 407 -30.90 -12.43 -34.00
CA GLN A 407 -31.35 -11.16 -34.52
C GLN A 407 -32.13 -10.41 -33.43
N LEU A 408 -31.91 -9.11 -33.33
CA LEU A 408 -32.63 -8.24 -32.41
C LEU A 408 -34.06 -8.01 -32.89
N ASP A 409 -35.03 -8.16 -31.97
CA ASP A 409 -36.44 -7.99 -32.30
C ASP A 409 -36.75 -6.53 -32.65
N LYS A 410 -37.09 -6.29 -33.91
CA LYS A 410 -37.59 -4.99 -34.37
C LYS A 410 -39.02 -4.78 -33.87
N LYS A 411 -39.29 -3.67 -33.18
CA LYS A 411 -40.68 -3.24 -32.92
C LYS A 411 -41.28 -2.56 -34.16
N HIS A 412 -40.44 -1.88 -34.95
CA HIS A 412 -40.84 -1.24 -36.20
C HIS A 412 -39.93 -1.66 -37.39
N PRO A 413 -40.47 -1.86 -38.62
CA PRO A 413 -39.69 -2.33 -39.78
C PRO A 413 -38.50 -1.44 -40.16
N GLN A 414 -38.61 -0.14 -39.89
CA GLN A 414 -37.59 0.86 -40.19
C GLN A 414 -36.56 1.06 -39.06
N GLU A 415 -36.60 0.26 -37.99
CA GLU A 415 -35.58 0.30 -36.95
C GLU A 415 -34.20 -0.10 -37.49
N THR A 416 -33.21 0.69 -37.08
CA THR A 416 -31.79 0.45 -37.31
C THR A 416 -31.05 0.33 -36.00
N TYR A 417 -30.02 -0.51 -35.98
CA TYR A 417 -29.23 -0.79 -34.78
C TYR A 417 -27.81 -0.29 -34.94
N LYS A 418 -27.23 0.17 -33.83
CA LYS A 418 -25.82 0.57 -33.79
C LYS A 418 -25.22 0.22 -32.45
N MET A 419 -24.13 -0.54 -32.46
CA MET A 419 -23.41 -0.89 -31.25
C MET A 419 -22.77 0.34 -30.58
N GLU A 420 -22.88 0.44 -29.25
CA GLU A 420 -22.20 1.46 -28.46
C GLU A 420 -20.81 0.97 -28.06
N GLY A 421 -19.79 1.57 -28.66
CA GLY A 421 -18.39 1.26 -28.38
C GLY A 421 -17.90 -0.05 -29.03
N PRO A 422 -16.58 -0.24 -29.10
CA PRO A 422 -16.01 -1.48 -29.63
C PRO A 422 -16.12 -2.59 -28.59
N VAL A 423 -16.80 -3.68 -28.94
CA VAL A 423 -16.71 -4.93 -28.19
C VAL A 423 -15.85 -5.91 -29.00
N LYS A 424 -15.07 -6.72 -28.29
CA LYS A 424 -14.08 -7.62 -28.88
C LYS A 424 -14.75 -8.79 -29.62
N TRP A 425 -15.70 -9.43 -28.96
CA TRP A 425 -16.20 -10.75 -29.37
C TRP A 425 -17.46 -10.73 -30.25
N VAL A 426 -18.22 -9.64 -30.23
CA VAL A 426 -19.50 -9.52 -30.95
C VAL A 426 -19.59 -8.19 -31.68
N GLU A 427 -20.34 -8.18 -32.78
CA GLU A 427 -20.71 -6.98 -33.53
C GLU A 427 -22.20 -7.03 -33.88
N VAL A 428 -22.80 -5.86 -34.09
CA VAL A 428 -24.22 -5.72 -34.44
C VAL A 428 -24.32 -4.90 -35.73
N ASP A 429 -25.01 -5.44 -36.72
CA ASP A 429 -25.28 -4.72 -37.96
C ASP A 429 -26.53 -3.83 -37.87
N SER A 430 -26.73 -2.97 -38.88
CA SER A 430 -27.86 -2.04 -38.90
C SER A 430 -29.22 -2.73 -39.02
N SER A 431 -29.27 -3.98 -39.51
CA SER A 431 -30.47 -4.82 -39.51
C SER A 431 -30.79 -5.42 -38.15
N GLY A 432 -29.83 -5.45 -37.22
CA GLY A 432 -29.98 -6.02 -35.89
C GLY A 432 -29.46 -7.45 -35.77
N ASP A 433 -28.71 -7.98 -36.74
CA ASP A 433 -28.05 -9.27 -36.58
C ASP A 433 -26.84 -9.09 -35.68
N VAL A 434 -26.78 -9.90 -34.62
CA VAL A 434 -25.62 -10.00 -33.74
C VAL A 434 -24.73 -11.11 -34.26
N ARG A 435 -23.49 -10.77 -34.60
CA ARG A 435 -22.51 -11.68 -35.21
C ARG A 435 -21.29 -11.85 -34.33
N VAL A 436 -20.64 -12.99 -34.47
CA VAL A 436 -19.34 -13.26 -33.86
C VAL A 436 -18.28 -12.42 -34.57
N LYS A 437 -17.59 -11.55 -33.84
CA LYS A 437 -16.52 -10.72 -34.39
C LYS A 437 -15.16 -11.41 -34.29
N GLU A 438 -14.87 -11.97 -33.12
CA GLU A 438 -13.69 -12.77 -32.83
C GLU A 438 -14.11 -14.09 -32.17
N PRO A 439 -13.35 -15.18 -32.34
CA PRO A 439 -13.63 -16.43 -31.65
C PRO A 439 -13.70 -16.22 -30.13
N TRP A 440 -14.73 -16.78 -29.50
CA TRP A 440 -14.89 -16.67 -28.06
C TRP A 440 -13.82 -17.50 -27.35
N ASP A 441 -13.22 -16.90 -26.32
CA ASP A 441 -12.22 -17.52 -25.48
C ASP A 441 -12.69 -17.44 -24.02
N TYR A 442 -13.06 -18.59 -23.47
CA TYR A 442 -13.60 -18.69 -22.12
C TYR A 442 -12.62 -18.22 -21.05
N GLU A 443 -11.30 -18.34 -21.26
CA GLU A 443 -10.28 -17.97 -20.28
C GLU A 443 -10.11 -16.45 -20.19
N GLN A 444 -10.36 -15.72 -21.28
CA GLN A 444 -10.27 -14.26 -21.33
C GLN A 444 -11.50 -13.53 -20.77
N LEU A 445 -12.59 -14.26 -20.50
CA LEU A 445 -13.80 -13.70 -19.89
C LEU A 445 -13.73 -13.72 -18.37
N GLY A 446 -14.31 -12.68 -17.75
CA GLY A 446 -14.36 -12.50 -16.29
C GLY A 446 -15.06 -13.64 -15.53
N LYS A 447 -15.12 -13.54 -14.21
CA LYS A 447 -15.66 -14.59 -13.32
C LYS A 447 -17.09 -15.05 -13.69
N GLU A 448 -17.89 -14.15 -14.28
CA GLU A 448 -19.29 -14.41 -14.64
C GLU A 448 -19.47 -15.03 -16.03
N LYS A 449 -18.39 -15.11 -16.84
CA LYS A 449 -18.40 -15.71 -18.20
C LYS A 449 -19.49 -15.12 -19.11
N THR A 450 -19.69 -13.81 -19.00
CA THR A 450 -20.64 -13.03 -19.80
C THR A 450 -19.92 -12.09 -20.77
N ILE A 451 -20.57 -11.81 -21.90
CA ILE A 451 -20.20 -10.74 -22.83
C ILE A 451 -21.33 -9.72 -22.80
N ASP A 452 -21.09 -8.59 -22.12
CA ASP A 452 -22.05 -7.50 -22.00
C ASP A 452 -21.77 -6.42 -23.06
N PHE A 453 -22.83 -5.97 -23.72
CA PHE A 453 -22.75 -4.91 -24.71
C PHE A 453 -24.03 -4.10 -24.84
N TRP A 454 -23.87 -2.92 -25.40
CA TRP A 454 -24.93 -1.93 -25.53
C TRP A 454 -25.22 -1.66 -26.98
N VAL A 455 -26.50 -1.53 -27.32
CA VAL A 455 -26.96 -1.25 -28.68
C VAL A 455 -27.90 -0.06 -28.64
N PHE A 456 -27.60 0.94 -29.46
CA PHE A 456 -28.54 1.99 -29.80
C PHE A 456 -29.54 1.47 -30.82
N VAL A 457 -30.82 1.60 -30.50
CA VAL A 457 -31.91 1.34 -31.43
C VAL A 457 -32.42 2.69 -31.92
N THR A 458 -32.35 2.92 -33.22
CA THR A 458 -32.87 4.13 -33.88
C THR A 458 -34.07 3.75 -34.71
N GLY A 459 -35.26 4.18 -34.29
CA GLY A 459 -36.52 3.99 -35.01
C GLY A 459 -37.08 5.32 -35.52
N PRO A 460 -37.91 5.31 -36.58
CA PRO A 460 -38.68 6.48 -36.94
C PRO A 460 -39.73 6.71 -35.87
N ASN A 461 -39.77 7.92 -35.33
CA ASN A 461 -40.92 8.39 -34.59
C ASN A 461 -41.82 9.21 -35.54
N ILE A 462 -43.10 9.31 -35.21
CA ILE A 462 -44.20 9.84 -36.05
C ILE A 462 -43.97 11.30 -36.54
N ASN A 463 -42.95 12.00 -36.01
CA ASN A 463 -42.64 13.41 -36.30
C ASN A 463 -41.32 13.64 -37.09
N GLY A 464 -40.72 12.61 -37.68
CA GLY A 464 -39.49 12.77 -38.48
C GLY A 464 -38.19 12.96 -37.67
N GLU A 465 -38.26 12.97 -36.35
CA GLU A 465 -37.08 12.89 -35.47
C GLU A 465 -36.71 11.43 -35.15
N SER A 466 -35.40 11.13 -35.19
CA SER A 466 -34.85 9.84 -34.80
C SER A 466 -34.81 9.69 -33.28
N SER A 467 -35.64 8.83 -32.72
CA SER A 467 -35.54 8.44 -31.31
C SER A 467 -34.44 7.38 -31.14
N SER A 468 -33.59 7.52 -30.12
CA SER A 468 -32.52 6.55 -29.82
C SER A 468 -32.69 5.96 -28.42
N LEU A 469 -32.91 4.65 -28.37
CA LEU A 469 -33.03 3.86 -27.14
C LEU A 469 -31.72 3.13 -26.86
N LEU A 470 -31.41 2.93 -25.58
CA LEU A 470 -30.32 2.03 -25.19
C LEU A 470 -30.89 0.66 -24.83
N LEU A 471 -30.40 -0.39 -25.49
CA LEU A 471 -30.65 -1.78 -25.14
C LEU A 471 -29.38 -2.37 -24.52
N ILE A 472 -29.50 -2.93 -23.32
CA ILE A 472 -28.42 -3.67 -22.65
C ILE A 472 -28.59 -5.15 -23.00
N LEU A 473 -27.52 -5.78 -23.48
CA LEU A 473 -27.51 -7.18 -23.86
C LEU A 473 -26.39 -7.89 -23.13
N SER A 474 -26.69 -9.09 -22.64
CA SER A 474 -25.72 -9.98 -22.02
C SER A 474 -25.75 -11.33 -22.72
N VAL A 475 -24.61 -11.78 -23.24
CA VAL A 475 -24.45 -13.15 -23.74
C VAL A 475 -23.75 -13.96 -22.67
N ILE A 476 -24.48 -14.92 -22.09
CA ILE A 476 -23.98 -15.78 -21.03
C ILE A 476 -23.41 -17.03 -21.69
N LEU A 477 -22.11 -17.28 -21.51
CA LEU A 477 -21.50 -18.50 -22.02
C LEU A 477 -21.64 -19.62 -21.01
N GLN A 478 -22.30 -20.71 -21.38
CA GLN A 478 -22.42 -21.89 -20.54
C GLN A 478 -21.24 -22.83 -20.74
N ASN A 479 -20.71 -23.32 -19.61
CA ASN A 479 -19.69 -24.36 -19.61
C ASN A 479 -20.40 -25.71 -19.73
N HIS A 480 -20.35 -26.32 -20.91
CA HIS A 480 -20.69 -27.73 -21.07
C HIS A 480 -19.41 -28.48 -21.40
N LEU A 481 -18.98 -29.31 -20.43
CA LEU A 481 -17.99 -30.37 -20.62
C LEU A 481 -18.30 -31.22 -21.87
#